data_AF-A0AAV4BJU9-F1
#
_entry.id   AF-A0AAV4BJU9-F1
#
_cell.length_a   1.000
_cell.length_b   1.000
_cell.length_c   1.000
_cell.angle_alpha   90.00
_cell.angle_beta   90.00
_cell.angle_gamma   90.00
#
_symmetry.space_group_name_H-M   'P 1'
#
loop_
_entity.id
_entity.type
_entity.pdbx_description
1 polymer ?
#
loop_
_entity_poly.entity_id
_entity_poly.type
_entity_poly.pdbx_seq_one_letter_code
_entity_poly.pdbx_strand_id
1 'polypeptide(L)'
;MATMAVSVKQADLLRYRGEKREEYLKQEFELLAERQEKKEEAERQAREKKKEAGRKERLELEKMKLDAEMKLLQAKIEAGIVKNEPDGSGARSSDAGAKTACLPRWEG
;
A
#
# COMPACT_ATOMS: atom_id res chain seq x y z
N MET A 1 24.40 62.84 31.83
CA MET A 1 23.08 62.35 31.38
C MET A 1 22.69 63.17 30.15
N ALA A 2 22.84 62.61 28.94
CA ALA A 2 22.53 63.32 27.69
C ALA A 2 21.06 63.08 27.32
N THR A 3 20.32 64.17 27.21
CA THR A 3 18.87 64.24 27.04
C THR A 3 18.42 63.81 25.64
N MET A 4 17.31 63.07 25.65
CA MET A 4 16.66 62.37 24.55
C MET A 4 15.96 63.33 23.57
N ALA A 5 16.69 63.95 22.65
CA ALA A 5 16.11 64.58 21.47
C ALA A 5 16.53 63.83 20.20
N VAL A 6 16.30 62.52 20.19
CA VAL A 6 16.38 61.72 18.98
C VAL A 6 15.14 62.06 18.15
N SER A 7 15.35 62.82 17.06
CA SER A 7 14.31 63.36 16.19
C SER A 7 13.31 62.29 15.76
N VAL A 8 12.03 62.67 15.61
CA VAL A 8 10.93 61.82 15.08
C VAL A 8 11.35 61.06 13.80
N LYS A 9 12.22 61.66 12.98
CA LYS A 9 12.80 61.03 11.77
C LYS A 9 13.67 59.78 12.04
N GLN A 10 14.32 59.66 13.20
CA GLN A 10 15.18 58.53 13.56
C GLN A 10 14.37 57.31 14.06
N ALA A 11 13.23 57.56 14.73
CA ALA A 11 12.30 56.51 15.15
C ALA A 11 11.59 55.86 13.94
N ASP A 12 11.24 56.65 12.93
CA ASP A 12 10.69 56.16 11.66
C ASP A 12 11.72 55.31 10.89
N LEU A 13 12.99 55.74 10.91
CA LEU A 13 14.11 54.99 10.33
C LEU A 13 14.36 53.64 11.03
N LEU A 14 14.20 53.58 12.36
CA LEU A 14 14.29 52.34 13.12
C LEU A 14 13.12 51.38 12.85
N ARG A 15 11.90 51.91 12.69
CA ARG A 15 10.72 51.13 12.31
C ARG A 15 10.86 50.50 10.92
N TYR A 16 11.25 51.28 9.92
CA TYR A 16 11.47 50.78 8.55
C TYR A 16 12.55 49.68 8.49
N ARG A 17 13.64 49.84 9.26
CA ARG A 17 14.66 48.78 9.39
C ARG A 17 14.13 47.53 10.10
N GLY A 18 13.24 47.71 11.08
CA GLY A 18 12.53 46.62 11.74
C GLY A 18 11.64 45.83 10.79
N GLU A 19 10.80 46.53 10.01
CA GLU A 19 9.92 45.94 9.00
C GLU A 19 10.70 45.16 7.94
N LYS A 20 11.80 45.73 7.41
CA LYS A 20 12.67 45.03 6.45
C LYS A 20 13.31 43.77 7.02
N ARG A 21 13.65 43.77 8.30
CA ARG A 21 14.18 42.60 8.99
C ARG A 21 13.09 41.55 9.22
N GLU A 22 11.87 41.98 9.55
CA GLU A 22 10.72 41.08 9.72
C GLU A 22 10.34 40.41 8.40
N GLU A 23 10.31 41.15 7.28
CA GLU A 23 10.11 40.60 5.94
C GLU A 23 11.17 39.54 5.59
N TYR A 24 12.45 39.84 5.86
CA TYR A 24 13.54 38.91 5.61
C TYR A 24 13.40 37.62 6.45
N LEU A 25 13.07 37.75 7.74
CA LEU A 25 12.85 36.60 8.61
C LEU A 25 11.65 35.75 8.14
N LYS A 26 10.56 36.39 7.71
CA LYS A 26 9.40 35.67 7.14
C LYS A 26 9.79 34.85 5.92
N GLN A 27 10.56 35.44 5.00
CA GLN A 27 11.07 34.73 3.81
C GLN A 27 12.01 33.56 4.20
N GLU A 28 12.87 33.73 5.20
CA GLU A 28 13.70 32.62 5.69
C GLU A 28 12.86 31.49 6.30
N PHE A 29 11.82 31.80 7.06
CA PHE A 29 10.92 30.80 7.63
C PHE A 29 10.11 30.05 6.57
N GLU A 30 9.59 30.74 5.56
CA GLU A 30 8.90 30.12 4.43
C GLU A 30 9.83 29.16 3.68
N LEU A 31 11.06 29.58 3.39
CA LEU A 31 12.08 28.73 2.75
C LEU A 31 12.45 27.51 3.60
N LEU A 32 12.48 27.64 4.93
CA LEU A 32 12.72 26.51 5.83
C LEU A 32 11.52 25.56 5.90
N ALA A 33 10.30 26.09 5.89
CA ALA A 33 9.07 25.31 5.88
C ALA A 33 8.96 24.48 4.59
N GLU A 34 9.19 25.09 3.43
CA GLU A 34 9.19 24.38 2.13
C GLU A 34 10.23 23.26 2.09
N ARG A 35 11.42 23.48 2.66
CA ARG A 35 12.47 22.45 2.74
C ARG A 35 12.07 21.29 3.62
N GLN A 36 11.35 21.54 4.73
CA GLN A 36 10.82 20.46 5.57
C GLN A 36 9.71 19.69 4.87
N GLU A 37 8.77 20.38 4.24
CA GLU A 37 7.65 19.75 3.53
C GLU A 37 8.16 18.84 2.40
N LYS A 38 9.08 19.32 1.57
CA LYS A 38 9.71 18.51 0.51
C LYS A 38 10.45 17.29 1.05
N LYS A 39 11.08 17.41 2.21
CA LYS A 39 11.77 16.29 2.87
C LYS A 39 10.76 15.26 3.39
N GLU A 40 9.68 15.71 4.00
CA GLU A 40 8.62 14.83 4.49
C GLU A 40 7.90 14.13 3.34
N GLU A 41 7.62 14.84 2.26
CA GLU A 41 7.00 14.27 1.05
C GLU A 41 7.91 13.20 0.41
N ALA A 42 9.21 13.48 0.27
CA ALA A 42 10.17 12.51 -0.24
C ALA A 42 10.27 11.26 0.67
N GLU A 43 10.21 11.44 1.99
CA GLU A 43 10.21 10.32 2.93
C GLU A 43 8.93 9.48 2.81
N ARG A 44 7.76 10.11 2.66
CA ARG A 44 6.49 9.41 2.41
C ARG A 44 6.56 8.58 1.12
N GLN A 45 7.00 9.19 0.02
CA GLN A 45 7.16 8.49 -1.27
C GLN A 45 8.16 7.32 -1.17
N ALA A 46 9.27 7.49 -0.46
CA ALA A 46 10.24 6.42 -0.25
C ALA A 46 9.66 5.25 0.57
N ARG A 47 8.85 5.55 1.60
CA ARG A 47 8.15 4.52 2.40
C ARG A 47 7.11 3.77 1.57
N GLU A 48 6.35 4.46 0.72
CA GLU A 48 5.37 3.83 -0.17
C GLU A 48 6.04 2.91 -1.19
N LYS A 49 7.09 3.38 -1.88
CA LYS A 49 7.87 2.56 -2.81
C LYS A 49 8.45 1.31 -2.15
N LYS A 50 8.94 1.42 -0.91
CA LYS A 50 9.42 0.25 -0.14
C LYS A 50 8.29 -0.73 0.19
N LYS A 51 7.10 -0.25 0.55
CA LYS A 51 5.93 -1.10 0.81
C LYS A 51 5.47 -1.82 -0.46
N GLU A 52 5.43 -1.12 -1.59
CA GLU A 52 5.07 -1.71 -2.88
C GLU A 52 6.09 -2.74 -3.35
N ALA A 53 7.39 -2.43 -3.26
CA ALA A 53 8.46 -3.36 -3.60
C ALA A 53 8.37 -4.65 -2.77
N GLY A 54 8.18 -4.54 -1.46
CA GLY A 54 8.04 -5.71 -0.58
C GLY A 54 6.78 -6.53 -0.86
N ARG A 55 5.67 -5.90 -1.27
CA ARG A 55 4.46 -6.63 -1.72
C ARG A 55 4.70 -7.36 -3.02
N LYS A 56 5.35 -6.71 -3.99
CA LYS A 56 5.68 -7.31 -5.29
C LYS A 56 6.59 -8.52 -5.13
N GLU A 57 7.64 -8.41 -4.31
CA GLU A 57 8.56 -9.52 -4.04
C GLU A 57 7.84 -10.71 -3.38
N ARG A 58 6.93 -10.47 -2.43
CA ARG A 58 6.11 -11.54 -1.84
C ARG A 58 5.25 -12.25 -2.87
N LEU A 59 4.58 -11.49 -3.75
CA LEU A 59 3.74 -12.06 -4.81
C LEU A 59 4.58 -12.84 -5.83
N GLU A 60 5.77 -12.37 -6.17
CA GLU A 60 6.69 -13.09 -7.05
C GLU A 60 7.14 -14.42 -6.43
N LEU A 61 7.48 -14.41 -5.13
CA LEU A 61 7.83 -15.64 -4.40
C LEU A 61 6.65 -16.62 -4.32
N GLU A 62 5.43 -16.14 -4.06
CA GLU A 62 4.23 -16.98 -4.05
C GLU A 62 3.95 -17.57 -5.44
N LYS A 63 4.10 -16.78 -6.51
CA LYS A 63 3.98 -17.26 -7.87
C LYS A 63 4.98 -18.37 -8.18
N MET A 64 6.25 -18.20 -7.82
CA MET A 64 7.27 -19.22 -8.04
C MET A 64 6.97 -20.52 -7.27
N LYS A 65 6.43 -20.41 -6.04
CA LYS A 65 6.00 -21.58 -5.27
C LYS A 65 4.86 -22.33 -5.97
N LEU A 66 3.83 -21.61 -6.41
CA LEU A 66 2.71 -22.19 -7.15
C LEU A 66 3.15 -22.81 -8.47
N ASP A 67 4.05 -22.15 -9.22
CA ASP A 67 4.61 -22.68 -10.46
C ASP A 67 5.39 -23.98 -10.20
N ALA A 68 6.12 -24.08 -9.09
CA ALA A 68 6.82 -25.30 -8.69
C ALA A 68 5.86 -26.42 -8.29
N GLU A 69 4.82 -26.11 -7.49
CA GLU A 69 3.77 -27.06 -7.11
C GLU A 69 3.02 -27.60 -8.33
N MET A 70 2.67 -26.72 -9.26
CA MET A 70 2.04 -27.10 -10.54
C MET A 70 2.94 -28.01 -11.36
N LYS A 71 4.23 -27.70 -11.49
CA LYS A 71 5.19 -28.58 -12.19
C LYS A 71 5.33 -29.94 -11.52
N LEU A 72 5.35 -29.98 -10.18
CA LEU A 72 5.39 -31.24 -9.44
C LEU A 72 4.11 -32.07 -9.63
N LEU A 73 2.94 -31.42 -9.64
CA LEU A 73 1.67 -32.10 -9.93
C LEU A 73 1.64 -32.61 -11.37
N GLN A 74 2.07 -31.80 -12.33
CA GLN A 74 2.15 -32.19 -13.72
C GLN A 74 3.08 -33.39 -13.92
N ALA A 75 4.27 -33.39 -13.30
CA ALA A 75 5.19 -34.52 -13.34
C ALA A 75 4.57 -35.80 -12.70
N LYS A 76 3.78 -35.66 -11.62
CA LYS A 76 3.05 -36.81 -11.02
C LYS A 76 1.95 -37.36 -11.92
N ILE A 77 1.28 -36.50 -12.68
CA ILE A 77 0.28 -36.88 -13.68
C ILE A 77 0.95 -37.61 -14.85
N GLU A 78 2.03 -37.04 -15.40
CA GLU A 78 2.80 -37.64 -16.49
C GLU A 78 3.43 -38.98 -16.10
N ALA A 79 3.86 -39.13 -14.84
CA ALA A 79 4.33 -40.40 -14.29
C ALA A 79 3.23 -41.46 -14.10
N GLY A 80 1.96 -41.14 -14.39
CA GLY A 80 0.84 -42.09 -14.32
C GLY A 80 0.47 -42.53 -12.90
N ILE A 81 0.97 -41.86 -11.87
CA ILE A 81 0.67 -42.16 -10.45
C ILE A 81 -0.75 -41.70 -10.09
N VAL A 82 -1.25 -40.67 -10.77
CA VAL A 82 -2.66 -40.28 -10.70
C VAL A 82 -3.44 -41.04 -11.77
N LYS A 83 -4.04 -42.17 -11.39
CA LYS A 83 -5.13 -42.77 -12.15
C LYS A 83 -6.35 -41.84 -12.07
N ASN A 84 -6.42 -40.84 -12.95
CA ASN A 84 -7.72 -40.28 -13.29
C ASN A 84 -8.39 -41.36 -14.14
N GLU A 85 -9.24 -42.17 -13.52
CA GLU A 85 -10.22 -42.97 -14.26
C GLU A 85 -11.00 -42.00 -15.15
N PRO A 86 -10.85 -42.04 -16.48
CA PRO A 86 -11.56 -41.14 -17.36
C PRO A 86 -12.84 -41.85 -17.76
N ASP A 87 -13.73 -42.19 -16.82
CA ASP A 87 -15.04 -42.72 -17.20
C ASP A 87 -16.02 -42.73 -16.02
N GLY A 88 -16.68 -41.59 -15.81
CA GLY A 88 -18.02 -41.54 -15.20
C GLY A 88 -19.10 -42.14 -16.11
N SER A 89 -18.77 -43.15 -16.92
CA SER A 89 -19.66 -43.81 -17.89
C SER A 89 -19.94 -45.28 -17.56
N GLY A 90 -19.74 -45.69 -16.30
CA GLY A 90 -20.22 -46.95 -15.75
C GLY A 90 -21.73 -46.98 -15.53
N ALA A 91 -22.51 -46.71 -16.57
CA ALA A 91 -23.93 -47.06 -16.60
C ALA A 91 -24.07 -48.60 -16.58
N ARG A 92 -24.36 -49.16 -15.40
CA ARG A 92 -24.89 -50.51 -15.13
C ARG A 92 -24.91 -50.66 -13.61
N SER A 93 -25.94 -51.15 -12.95
CA SER A 93 -27.23 -51.73 -13.31
C SER A 93 -27.89 -52.07 -11.97
N SER A 94 -29.21 -52.21 -12.01
CA SER A 94 -30.00 -53.01 -11.07
C SER A 94 -30.63 -52.27 -9.89
N ASP A 95 -31.96 -52.24 -9.95
CA ASP A 95 -32.92 -52.02 -8.88
C ASP A 95 -32.45 -52.52 -7.52
N ALA A 96 -32.33 -51.60 -6.57
CA ALA A 96 -32.43 -51.92 -5.15
C ALA A 96 -32.85 -50.69 -4.34
N GLY A 97 -34.16 -50.57 -4.10
CA GLY A 97 -34.67 -50.04 -2.84
C GLY A 97 -34.81 -48.53 -2.73
N ALA A 98 -36.00 -48.06 -3.08
CA ALA A 98 -36.56 -46.80 -2.62
C ALA A 98 -36.32 -46.55 -1.12
N LYS A 99 -35.64 -45.45 -0.79
CA LYS A 99 -36.02 -44.53 0.31
C LYS A 99 -35.64 -43.10 -0.08
N THR A 100 -36.56 -42.47 -0.80
CA THR A 100 -36.75 -41.02 -0.86
C THR A 100 -36.76 -40.45 0.55
N ALA A 101 -35.62 -39.93 1.00
CA ALA A 101 -35.56 -39.00 2.11
C ALA A 101 -36.10 -37.65 1.60
N CYS A 102 -37.41 -37.45 1.76
CA CYS A 102 -38.05 -36.14 1.62
C CYS A 102 -37.43 -35.18 2.65
N LEU A 103 -36.63 -34.22 2.19
CA LEU A 103 -36.28 -33.07 3.03
C LEU A 103 -37.55 -32.23 3.25
N PRO A 104 -37.86 -31.80 4.49
CA PRO A 104 -39.00 -30.94 4.74
C PRO A 104 -38.71 -29.55 4.17
N ARG A 105 -39.71 -29.04 3.44
CA ARG A 105 -39.75 -27.72 2.84
C ARG A 105 -39.81 -26.67 3.97
N TRP A 106 -38.81 -25.80 4.11
CA TRP A 106 -38.94 -24.63 4.98
C TRP A 106 -39.70 -23.53 4.21
N GLU A 107 -40.92 -23.24 4.65
CA GLU A 107 -41.59 -21.96 4.40
C GLU A 107 -41.37 -21.09 5.63
N GLY A 108 -40.84 -19.88 5.44
CA GLY A 108 -40.58 -18.90 6.50
C GLY A 108 -39.48 -17.92 6.13
#